data_AF-A0A2R6HB83-F1
#
_entry.id   AF-A0A2R6HB83-F1
#
_cell.length_a   1.000
_cell.length_b   1.000
_cell.length_c   1.000
_cell.angle_alpha   90.00
_cell.angle_beta   90.00
_cell.angle_gamma   90.00
#
_symmetry.space_group_name_H-M   'P 1'
#
loop_
_entity.id
_entity.type
_entity.pdbx_description
1 polymer ?
#
loop_
_entity_poly.entity_id
_entity_poly.type
_entity_poly.pdbx_seq_one_letter_code
_entity_poly.pdbx_strand_id
1 'polypeptide(L)'
;MSRAGGEMALVIGFDALRRLSDPAAAVEDAGRWTVEVGVAAEDYDELRAFLDREGVEPGFVAGERGLIGGLAAVRQRVTADRHVFVGTTDEDRATAEAVGWEYLAVEMAAGKAGWGLTAEDEGS
;
A
#
# COMPACT_ATOMS: atom_id res chain seq x y z
N MET A 1 12.70 -20.55 -14.24
CA MET A 1 12.30 -19.14 -14.31
C MET A 1 12.59 -18.55 -12.95
N SER A 2 13.58 -17.66 -12.84
CA SER A 2 13.90 -17.01 -11.57
C SER A 2 12.72 -16.12 -11.18
N ARG A 3 12.12 -16.36 -10.01
CA ARG A 3 11.09 -15.49 -9.44
C ARG A 3 11.77 -14.18 -9.05
N ALA A 4 11.79 -13.20 -9.95
CA ALA A 4 12.30 -11.86 -9.65
C ALA A 4 11.34 -11.02 -8.76
N GLY A 5 10.25 -11.64 -8.26
CA GLY A 5 9.25 -10.99 -7.42
C GLY A 5 9.19 -11.63 -6.03
N GLY A 6 10.27 -11.53 -5.26
CA GLY A 6 10.38 -12.17 -3.95
C GLY A 6 11.27 -11.43 -2.94
N GLU A 7 11.55 -10.14 -3.19
CA GLU A 7 12.48 -9.35 -2.37
C GLU A 7 11.81 -8.11 -1.77
N MET A 8 10.51 -7.91 -1.99
CA MET A 8 9.83 -6.66 -1.66
C MET A 8 8.55 -6.88 -0.84
N ALA A 9 8.44 -6.17 0.28
CA ALA A 9 7.19 -5.98 1.01
C ALA A 9 6.53 -4.67 0.53
N LEU A 10 5.23 -4.72 0.23
CA LEU A 10 4.46 -3.56 -0.23
C LEU A 10 3.36 -3.24 0.76
N VAL A 11 3.24 -1.97 1.14
CA VAL A 11 2.06 -1.47 1.87
C VAL A 11 1.43 -0.35 1.06
N ILE A 12 0.12 -0.45 0.81
CA ILE A 12 -0.66 0.60 0.15
C ILE A 12 -1.39 1.40 1.22
N GLY A 13 -1.13 2.70 1.30
CA GLY A 13 -1.84 3.62 2.18
C GLY A 13 -3.31 3.73 1.79
N PHE A 14 -4.18 4.01 2.74
CA PHE A 14 -5.62 4.02 2.50
C PHE A 14 -6.06 5.05 1.45
N ASP A 15 -5.51 6.26 1.48
CA ASP A 15 -5.80 7.27 0.45
C ASP A 15 -5.31 6.84 -0.93
N ALA A 16 -4.16 6.16 -1.00
CA ALA A 16 -3.67 5.57 -2.24
C ALA A 16 -4.58 4.45 -2.74
N LEU A 17 -5.06 3.59 -1.84
CA LEU A 17 -5.98 2.50 -2.16
C LEU A 17 -7.29 3.03 -2.74
N ARG A 18 -7.82 4.14 -2.20
CA ARG A 18 -9.04 4.81 -2.68
C ARG A 18 -8.91 5.42 -4.07
N ARG A 19 -7.68 5.73 -4.50
CA ARG A 19 -7.39 6.26 -5.85
C ARG A 19 -7.29 5.19 -6.92
N LEU A 20 -7.29 3.91 -6.58
CA LEU A 20 -7.23 2.83 -7.55
C LEU A 20 -8.63 2.56 -8.11
N SER A 21 -8.74 2.38 -9.42
CA SER A 21 -10.04 2.10 -10.07
C SER A 21 -10.60 0.73 -9.71
N ASP A 22 -9.71 -0.20 -9.37
CA ASP A 22 -10.04 -1.54 -8.88
C ASP A 22 -9.03 -1.90 -7.77
N PRO A 23 -9.30 -1.50 -6.51
CA PRO A 23 -8.39 -1.74 -5.39
C PRO A 23 -8.17 -3.23 -5.11
N ALA A 24 -9.20 -4.07 -5.33
CA ALA A 24 -9.12 -5.50 -5.09
C ALA A 24 -8.16 -6.16 -6.10
N ALA A 25 -8.31 -5.86 -7.39
CA ALA A 25 -7.43 -6.39 -8.42
C ALA A 25 -5.97 -5.90 -8.27
N ALA A 26 -5.76 -4.66 -7.82
CA ALA A 26 -4.42 -4.12 -7.58
C ALA A 26 -3.72 -4.82 -6.41
N VAL A 27 -4.43 -5.08 -5.30
CA VAL A 27 -3.89 -5.83 -4.16
C VAL A 27 -3.62 -7.28 -4.53
N GLU A 28 -4.52 -7.93 -5.28
CA GLU A 28 -4.32 -9.29 -5.78
C GLU A 28 -3.09 -9.37 -6.69
N ASP A 29 -2.94 -8.41 -7.61
CA ASP A 29 -1.77 -8.32 -8.49
C ASP A 29 -0.47 -8.15 -7.71
N ALA A 30 -0.42 -7.19 -6.79
CA ALA A 30 0.72 -6.97 -5.91
C ALA A 30 1.11 -8.24 -5.16
N GLY A 31 0.13 -9.02 -4.69
CA GLY A 31 0.37 -10.29 -3.99
C GLY A 31 1.06 -11.35 -4.84
N ARG A 32 1.04 -11.25 -6.18
CA ARG A 32 1.71 -12.22 -7.07
C ARG A 32 3.23 -12.06 -7.13
N TRP A 33 3.72 -10.84 -6.90
CA TRP A 33 5.13 -10.49 -7.10
C TRP A 33 5.81 -9.84 -5.89
N THR A 34 5.07 -9.57 -4.82
CA THR A 34 5.62 -9.20 -3.51
C THR A 34 5.82 -10.42 -2.61
N VAL A 35 6.63 -10.27 -1.57
CA VAL A 35 6.70 -11.22 -0.45
C VAL A 35 5.44 -11.12 0.39
N GLU A 36 5.02 -9.89 0.67
CA GLU A 36 3.81 -9.59 1.43
C GLU A 36 3.24 -8.26 0.92
N VAL A 37 1.93 -8.25 0.69
CA VAL A 37 1.17 -7.03 0.39
C VAL A 37 0.19 -6.78 1.52
N GLY A 38 0.16 -5.54 2.01
CA GLY A 38 -0.78 -5.09 3.01
C GLY A 38 -1.28 -3.69 2.74
N VAL A 39 -2.16 -3.23 3.62
CA VAL A 39 -2.71 -1.88 3.59
C VAL A 39 -2.51 -1.20 4.95
N ALA A 40 -2.43 0.12 4.96
CA ALA A 40 -2.30 0.88 6.20
C ALA A 40 -3.11 2.18 6.19
N ALA A 41 -3.64 2.56 7.35
CA ALA A 41 -4.32 3.83 7.58
C ALA A 41 -3.99 4.39 8.97
N GLU A 42 -4.24 5.68 9.13
CA GLU A 42 -4.42 6.31 10.44
C GLU A 42 -5.75 5.86 11.07
N ASP A 43 -6.86 5.92 10.31
CA ASP A 43 -8.18 5.45 10.73
C ASP A 43 -8.42 3.99 10.33
N TYR A 44 -8.38 3.11 11.32
CA TYR A 44 -8.46 1.67 11.12
C TYR A 44 -9.90 1.18 10.86
N ASP A 45 -10.91 1.85 11.41
CA ASP A 45 -12.30 1.43 11.28
C ASP A 45 -12.84 1.81 9.89
N GLU A 46 -12.51 3.01 9.40
CA GLU A 46 -12.86 3.43 8.04
C GLU A 46 -12.20 2.52 6.99
N LEU A 47 -10.91 2.22 7.18
CA LEU A 47 -10.20 1.29 6.30
C LEU A 47 -10.89 -0.08 6.26
N ARG A 48 -11.25 -0.66 7.40
CA ARG A 48 -11.93 -1.98 7.44
C ARG A 48 -13.28 -1.96 6.72
N ALA A 49 -14.09 -0.94 6.95
CA ALA A 49 -15.37 -0.80 6.26
C ALA A 49 -15.19 -0.66 4.74
N PHE A 50 -14.13 0.05 4.31
CA PHE A 50 -13.78 0.16 2.90
C PHE A 50 -13.37 -1.19 2.29
N LEU A 51 -12.48 -1.94 2.96
CA LEU A 51 -12.01 -3.24 2.46
C LEU A 51 -13.17 -4.22 2.27
N ASP A 52 -14.10 -4.30 3.23
CA ASP A 52 -15.29 -5.15 3.15
C ASP A 52 -16.18 -4.75 1.96
N ARG A 53 -16.43 -3.45 1.80
CA ARG A 53 -17.29 -2.91 0.73
C ARG A 53 -16.70 -3.11 -0.67
N GLU A 54 -15.39 -2.97 -0.83
CA GLU A 54 -14.69 -3.10 -2.12
C GLU A 54 -14.20 -4.53 -2.39
N GLY A 55 -14.36 -5.46 -1.43
CA GLY A 55 -13.89 -6.85 -1.57
C GLY A 55 -12.37 -6.98 -1.64
N VAL A 56 -11.64 -6.12 -0.93
CA VAL A 56 -10.17 -6.11 -0.93
C VAL A 56 -9.66 -7.04 0.16
N GLU A 57 -8.86 -8.04 -0.22
CA GLU A 57 -8.28 -9.03 0.71
C GLU A 57 -6.75 -8.88 0.80
N PRO A 58 -6.24 -7.91 1.59
CA PRO A 58 -4.80 -7.75 1.79
C PRO A 58 -4.26 -8.86 2.70
N GLY A 59 -2.97 -9.18 2.57
CA GLY A 59 -2.31 -10.16 3.45
C GLY A 59 -2.28 -9.71 4.91
N PHE A 60 -2.34 -8.40 5.16
CA PHE A 60 -2.53 -7.81 6.48
C PHE A 60 -3.08 -6.37 6.39
N VAL A 61 -3.63 -5.90 7.50
CA VAL A 61 -4.05 -4.52 7.71
C VAL A 61 -3.23 -3.95 8.86
N ALA A 62 -2.41 -2.95 8.58
CA ALA A 62 -1.63 -2.21 9.57
C ALA A 62 -2.33 -0.89 9.94
N GLY A 63 -2.00 -0.31 11.10
CA GLY A 63 -2.56 1.00 11.50
C GLY A 63 -3.33 1.03 12.82
N GLU A 64 -3.49 -0.10 13.53
CA GLU A 64 -4.17 -0.13 14.85
C GLU A 64 -3.55 0.82 15.89
N ARG A 65 -2.32 1.30 15.66
CA ARG A 65 -1.61 2.28 16.49
C ARG A 65 -1.11 3.48 15.67
N GLY A 66 -1.85 3.84 14.63
CA GLY A 66 -1.46 4.85 13.64
C GLY A 66 -0.50 4.32 12.58
N LEU A 67 -0.28 5.13 11.54
CA LEU A 67 0.46 4.72 10.34
C LEU A 67 1.93 4.37 10.65
N ILE A 68 2.64 5.25 11.36
CA ILE A 68 4.05 5.05 11.74
C ILE A 68 4.23 3.74 12.51
N GLY A 69 3.39 3.51 13.53
CA GLY A 69 3.45 2.31 14.37
C GLY A 69 3.16 1.03 13.58
N GLY A 70 2.20 1.10 12.65
CA GLY A 70 1.87 0.01 11.73
C GLY A 70 3.04 -0.36 10.82
N LEU A 71 3.61 0.61 10.11
CA LEU A 71 4.74 0.39 9.20
C LEU A 71 5.99 -0.12 9.94
N ALA A 72 6.28 0.43 11.12
CA ALA A 72 7.40 -0.03 11.96
C ALA A 72 7.22 -1.49 12.42
N ALA A 73 6.00 -1.89 12.76
CA ALA A 73 5.71 -3.28 13.17
C ALA A 73 5.83 -4.26 11.99
N VAL A 74 5.32 -3.88 10.81
CA VAL A 74 5.43 -4.69 9.60
C VAL A 74 6.89 -4.89 9.22
N ARG A 75 7.70 -3.82 9.24
CA ARG A 75 9.12 -3.90 8.92
C ARG A 75 9.92 -4.83 9.83
N GLN A 76 9.52 -4.95 11.10
CA GLN A 76 10.14 -5.88 12.04
C GLN A 76 9.72 -7.34 11.79
N ARG A 77 8.48 -7.56 11.34
CA ARG A 77 7.92 -8.89 11.10
C ARG A 77 8.33 -9.47 9.75
N VAL A 78 8.30 -8.64 8.70
CA VAL A 78 8.47 -9.07 7.31
C VAL A 78 9.91 -8.86 6.89
N THR A 79 10.62 -9.96 6.63
CA THR A 79 11.99 -9.92 6.09
C THR A 79 11.92 -9.81 4.56
N ALA A 80 12.32 -8.66 4.04
CA ALA A 80 12.42 -8.37 2.61
C ALA A 80 13.61 -7.43 2.38
N ASP A 81 14.21 -7.44 1.19
CA ASP A 81 15.31 -6.54 0.85
C ASP A 81 14.83 -5.10 0.67
N ARG A 82 13.56 -4.94 0.26
CA ARG A 82 12.90 -3.65 0.06
C ARG A 82 11.56 -3.60 0.77
N HIS A 83 11.28 -2.49 1.43
CA HIS A 83 9.99 -2.18 2.03
C HIS A 83 9.47 -0.93 1.36
N VAL A 84 8.40 -1.04 0.57
CA VAL A 84 7.84 0.07 -0.21
C VAL A 84 6.47 0.43 0.33
N PHE A 85 6.30 1.70 0.68
CA PHE A 85 5.02 2.30 1.04
C PHE A 85 4.50 3.11 -0.15
N VAL A 86 3.26 2.83 -0.56
CA VAL A 86 2.56 3.58 -1.59
C VAL A 86 1.62 4.58 -0.93
N GLY A 87 1.86 5.87 -1.13
CA GLY A 87 1.05 6.95 -0.55
C GLY A 87 0.66 7.99 -1.58
N THR A 88 0.07 9.08 -1.10
CA THR A 88 -0.43 10.18 -1.93
C THR A 88 0.19 11.53 -1.59
N THR A 89 0.78 11.68 -0.40
CA THR A 89 1.25 12.97 0.11
C THR A 89 2.75 13.00 0.41
N ASP A 90 3.29 14.20 0.59
CA ASP A 90 4.66 14.36 1.11
C ASP A 90 4.77 14.00 2.61
N GLU A 91 3.66 14.04 3.35
CA GLU A 91 3.60 13.57 4.75
C GLU A 91 3.71 12.04 4.84
N ASP A 92 3.05 11.34 3.93
CA ASP A 92 3.22 9.89 3.74
C ASP A 92 4.68 9.54 3.46
N ARG A 93 5.35 10.32 2.61
CA ARG A 93 6.78 10.16 2.31
C ARG A 93 7.63 10.31 3.57
N ALA A 94 7.43 11.40 4.31
CA ALA A 94 8.18 11.64 5.54
C ALA A 94 7.97 10.52 6.56
N THR A 95 6.73 10.02 6.69
CA THR A 95 6.38 8.88 7.54
C THR A 95 7.10 7.61 7.12
N ALA A 96 7.07 7.26 5.83
CA ALA A 96 7.76 6.08 5.31
C ALA A 96 9.27 6.15 5.54
N GLU A 97 9.90 7.29 5.20
CA GLU A 97 11.33 7.49 5.36
C GLU A 97 11.75 7.40 6.84
N ALA A 98 10.95 7.95 7.76
CA ALA A 98 11.22 7.91 9.20
C ALA A 98 11.28 6.49 9.77
N VAL A 99 10.56 5.53 9.17
CA VAL A 99 10.60 4.11 9.56
C VAL A 99 11.45 3.25 8.62
N GLY A 100 12.23 3.87 7.74
CA GLY A 100 13.15 3.20 6.82
C GLY A 100 12.44 2.40 5.73
N TRP A 101 11.29 2.89 5.27
CA TRP A 101 10.59 2.42 4.08
C TRP A 101 10.90 3.35 2.90
N GLU A 102 10.93 2.79 1.70
CA GLU A 102 10.92 3.54 0.46
C GLU A 102 9.52 4.07 0.19
N TYR A 103 9.42 5.33 -0.23
CA TYR A 103 8.14 5.92 -0.65
C TYR A 103 7.95 5.83 -2.16
N LEU A 104 6.73 5.49 -2.59
CA LEU A 104 6.31 5.58 -3.98
C LEU A 104 4.94 6.25 -4.06
N ALA A 105 4.79 7.27 -4.92
CA ALA A 105 3.49 7.87 -5.17
C ALA A 105 2.56 6.88 -5.88
N VAL A 106 1.27 6.88 -5.55
CA VAL A 106 0.28 5.95 -6.13
C VAL A 106 0.24 6.01 -7.66
N GLU A 107 0.41 7.19 -8.25
CA GLU A 107 0.40 7.38 -9.70
C GLU A 107 1.58 6.67 -10.36
N MET A 108 2.74 6.72 -9.70
CA MET A 108 3.95 6.02 -10.16
C MET A 108 3.84 4.51 -9.93
N ALA A 109 3.24 4.08 -8.83
CA ALA A 109 2.99 2.66 -8.56
C ALA A 109 2.04 2.07 -9.60
N ALA A 110 0.90 2.73 -9.81
CA ALA A 110 -0.10 2.36 -10.80
C ALA A 110 0.47 2.32 -12.21
N GLY A 111 1.21 3.36 -12.62
CA GLY A 111 1.86 3.39 -13.94
C GLY A 111 2.89 2.26 -14.16
N LYS A 112 3.63 1.87 -13.11
CA LYS A 112 4.60 0.76 -13.19
C LYS A 112 3.93 -0.61 -13.21
N ALA A 113 2.85 -0.78 -12.46
CA ALA A 113 2.15 -2.05 -12.31
C ALA A 113 1.00 -2.25 -13.32
N GLY A 114 0.63 -1.20 -14.05
CA GLY A 114 -0.50 -1.21 -14.97
C GLY A 114 -1.86 -1.16 -14.24
N TRP A 115 -1.90 -0.68 -13.01
CA TRP A 115 -3.16 -0.48 -12.28
C TRP A 115 -3.88 0.76 -12.79
N GLY A 116 -5.20 0.69 -12.89
CA GLY A 116 -6.02 1.85 -13.20
C GLY A 116 -6.14 2.76 -11.98
N LEU A 117 -6.16 4.08 -12.22
CA LEU A 117 -6.55 5.06 -11.23
C LEU A 117 -8.01 5.44 -11.48
N THR A 118 -8.76 5.72 -10.41
CA THR A 118 -10.01 6.45 -10.54
C THR A 118 -9.70 7.77 -11.24
N ALA A 119 -10.55 8.18 -12.18
CA ALA A 119 -10.46 9.53 -12.71
C ALA A 119 -10.70 10.49 -11.54
N GLU A 120 -9.65 11.00 -10.92
CA GLU A 120 -9.79 12.21 -10.10
C GLU A 120 -10.15 13.31 -11.09
N ASP A 121 -11.30 13.95 -10.88
CA ASP A 121 -11.70 15.16 -11.58
C ASP A 121 -10.50 16.09 -11.77
N GLU A 122 -10.06 16.27 -13.01
CA GLU A 122 -9.31 17.45 -13.42
C GLU A 122 -10.25 18.66 -13.27
N GLY A 123 -10.52 19.09 -12.04
CA GLY A 123 -11.49 20.16 -11.82
C GLY A 123 -11.87 20.42 -10.37
N SER A 124 -11.10 21.28 -9.70
CA SER A 124 -11.57 22.56 -9.13
C SER A 124 -10.41 23.38 -8.56
#